data_AF-A0A1G3JCC8-F1
#
_entry.id   AF-A0A1G3JCC8-F1
#
_cell.length_a   1.000
_cell.length_b   1.000
_cell.length_c   1.000
_cell.angle_alpha   90.00
_cell.angle_beta   90.00
_cell.angle_gamma   90.00
#
_symmetry.space_group_name_H-M   'P 1'
#
loop_
_entity.id
_entity.type
_entity.pdbx_description
1 polymer ?
#
loop_
_entity_poly.entity_id
_entity_poly.type
_entity_poly.pdbx_seq_one_letter_code
_entity_poly.pdbx_strand_id
1 'polypeptide(L)'
;MLYADEVAPLGGVPREMTEQVGAAFCMKGTDRFPPRCIALEGELGQAVRCTIYDQRPLVCREFNEYEPDGSPNATCFRLRGIVPPSDRR
;
A
#
# COMPACT_ATOMS: atom_id res chain seq x y z
N MET A 1 27.20 -5.42 -13.79
CA MET A 1 25.99 -4.59 -13.64
C MET A 1 24.83 -5.55 -13.52
N LEU A 2 24.44 -5.85 -12.29
CA LEU A 2 23.28 -6.70 -12.04
C LEU A 2 22.04 -5.84 -12.27
N TYR A 3 21.32 -6.14 -13.35
CA TYR A 3 20.07 -5.49 -13.69
C TYR A 3 19.04 -5.80 -12.59
N ALA A 4 18.15 -4.85 -12.31
CA ALA A 4 17.18 -4.86 -11.22
C ALA A 4 16.14 -6.00 -11.25
N ASP A 5 16.33 -7.01 -12.11
CA ASP A 5 15.42 -8.13 -12.29
C ASP A 5 15.66 -9.29 -11.29
N GLU A 6 16.78 -9.30 -10.55
CA GLU A 6 17.16 -10.45 -9.68
C GLU A 6 16.92 -10.29 -8.16
N VAL A 7 16.24 -9.23 -7.69
CA VAL A 7 15.83 -9.15 -6.28
C VAL A 7 14.37 -8.73 -6.11
N ALA A 8 13.46 -9.43 -6.78
CA ALA A 8 12.14 -9.66 -6.19
C ALA A 8 12.24 -10.97 -5.39
N PRO A 9 12.24 -10.94 -4.05
CA PRO A 9 12.20 -12.17 -3.27
C PRO A 9 10.97 -12.97 -3.73
N LEU A 10 11.17 -14.25 -4.03
CA LEU A 10 10.17 -15.27 -4.38
C LEU A 10 8.72 -14.82 -4.06
N GLY A 11 7.97 -14.36 -5.09
CA GLY A 11 6.58 -13.89 -4.94
C GLY A 11 6.37 -12.37 -4.92
N GLY A 12 7.14 -11.60 -5.69
CA GLY A 12 7.04 -10.14 -5.80
C GLY A 12 5.90 -9.61 -6.69
N VAL A 13 5.77 -8.28 -6.69
CA VAL A 13 4.79 -7.53 -7.49
C VAL A 13 5.11 -7.62 -9.00
N PRO A 14 4.11 -7.84 -9.88
CA PRO A 14 4.31 -7.83 -11.32
C PRO A 14 4.84 -6.49 -11.83
N ARG A 15 5.87 -6.51 -12.69
CA ARG A 15 6.54 -5.29 -13.18
C ARG A 15 5.59 -4.36 -13.92
N GLU A 16 4.64 -4.92 -14.67
CA GLU A 16 3.60 -4.20 -15.39
C GLU A 16 2.66 -3.40 -14.48
N MET A 17 2.59 -3.73 -13.18
CA MET A 17 1.83 -3.01 -12.17
C MET A 17 2.64 -1.92 -11.45
N THR A 18 3.92 -1.76 -11.80
CA THR A 18 4.81 -0.76 -11.21
C THR A 18 5.21 0.32 -12.23
N GLU A 19 5.57 1.51 -11.74
CA GLU A 19 6.17 2.58 -12.54
C GLU A 19 7.35 3.23 -11.81
N GLN A 20 8.29 3.78 -12.58
CA GLN A 20 9.47 4.44 -12.03
C GLN A 20 9.13 5.90 -11.72
N VAL A 21 9.42 6.32 -10.49
CA VAL A 21 9.26 7.70 -10.02
C VAL A 21 10.61 8.18 -9.48
N GLY A 22 11.34 8.89 -10.32
CA GLY A 22 12.73 9.29 -10.04
C GLY A 22 13.65 8.08 -9.86
N ALA A 23 14.28 7.98 -8.69
CA ALA A 23 15.17 6.87 -8.33
C ALA A 23 14.44 5.68 -7.67
N ALA A 24 13.13 5.77 -7.47
CA ALA A 24 12.31 4.75 -6.82
C ALA A 24 11.28 4.13 -7.78
N PHE A 25 10.63 3.06 -7.34
CA PHE A 25 9.47 2.47 -8.01
C PHE A 25 8.24 2.58 -7.10
N CYS A 26 7.07 2.79 -7.70
CA CYS A 26 5.80 2.74 -7.00
C CYS A 26 4.81 1.84 -7.75
N MET A 27 3.69 1.52 -7.09
CA MET A 27 2.55 0.88 -7.76
C MET A 27 1.88 1.88 -8.70
N LYS A 28 1.53 1.45 -9.90
CA LYS A 28 0.86 2.33 -10.87
C LYS A 28 -0.38 2.98 -10.28
N GLY A 29 -0.49 4.29 -10.45
CA GLY A 29 -1.61 5.11 -9.97
C GLY A 29 -1.54 5.52 -8.51
N THR A 30 -0.48 5.19 -7.78
CA THR A 30 -0.21 5.74 -6.44
C THR A 30 0.52 7.08 -6.45
N ASP A 31 1.04 7.50 -7.60
CA ASP A 31 1.78 8.75 -7.80
C ASP A 31 0.88 9.98 -8.08
N ARG A 32 -0.42 9.76 -8.28
CA ARG A 32 -1.42 10.77 -8.63
C ARG A 32 -2.49 10.92 -7.57
N PHE A 33 -3.22 12.04 -7.59
CA PHE A 33 -4.34 12.28 -6.68
C PHE A 33 -5.71 12.13 -7.39
N PRO A 34 -6.69 11.41 -6.79
CA PRO A 34 -6.56 10.60 -5.59
C PRO A 34 -5.72 9.33 -5.86
N PRO A 35 -4.88 8.86 -4.92
CA PRO A 35 -4.02 7.70 -5.15
C PRO A 35 -4.87 6.42 -5.22
N ARG A 36 -4.76 5.69 -6.33
CA ARG A 36 -5.50 4.45 -6.59
C ARG A 36 -4.57 3.45 -7.23
N CYS A 37 -4.12 2.48 -6.42
CA CYS A 37 -3.28 1.38 -6.87
C CYS A 37 -3.99 0.60 -7.98
N ILE A 38 -3.27 0.27 -9.05
CA ILE A 38 -3.75 -0.54 -10.18
C ILE A 38 -4.33 -1.91 -9.76
N ALA A 39 -3.90 -2.46 -8.63
CA ALA A 39 -4.39 -3.74 -8.10
C ALA A 39 -5.63 -3.60 -7.20
N LEU A 40 -6.13 -2.38 -6.95
CA LEU A 40 -7.35 -2.15 -6.20
C LEU A 40 -8.56 -2.46 -7.09
N GLU A 41 -9.35 -3.45 -6.70
CA GLU A 41 -10.59 -3.82 -7.37
C GLU A 41 -11.78 -3.61 -6.43
N GLY A 42 -12.89 -3.11 -6.98
CA GLY A 42 -14.12 -2.82 -6.25
C GLY A 42 -14.33 -1.33 -6.00
N GLU A 43 -15.25 -1.01 -5.08
CA GLU A 43 -15.67 0.36 -4.79
C GLU A 43 -15.40 0.74 -3.34
N LEU A 44 -14.71 1.86 -3.15
CA LEU A 44 -14.37 2.38 -1.81
C LEU A 44 -15.64 2.72 -1.03
N GLY A 45 -15.65 2.35 0.25
CA GLY A 45 -16.84 2.50 1.10
C GLY A 45 -17.87 1.37 0.93
N GLN A 46 -17.69 0.48 -0.05
CA GLN A 46 -18.48 -0.74 -0.22
C GLN A 46 -17.60 -1.97 -0.01
N ALA A 47 -17.16 -2.62 -1.09
CA ALA A 47 -16.31 -3.80 -1.05
C ALA A 47 -15.12 -3.58 -1.98
N VAL A 48 -13.91 -3.78 -1.45
CA VAL A 48 -12.66 -3.72 -2.19
C VAL A 48 -11.78 -4.93 -1.90
N ARG A 49 -10.94 -5.31 -2.85
CA ARG A 49 -9.88 -6.30 -2.66
C ARG A 49 -8.63 -5.94 -3.45
N CYS A 50 -7.51 -6.51 -3.05
CA CYS A 50 -6.28 -6.48 -3.86
C CYS A 50 -6.28 -7.70 -4.79
N THR A 51 -6.13 -7.49 -6.09
CA THR A 51 -6.10 -8.58 -7.09
C THR A 51 -4.83 -9.44 -7.01
N ILE A 52 -3.78 -8.94 -6.34
CA ILE A 52 -2.50 -9.62 -6.13
C ILE A 52 -2.22 -9.82 -4.63
N TYR A 53 -3.23 -10.13 -3.83
CA TYR A 53 -3.15 -10.14 -2.36
C TYR A 53 -1.97 -10.96 -1.81
N ASP A 54 -1.70 -12.12 -2.42
CA ASP A 54 -0.59 -13.01 -2.04
C ASP A 54 0.78 -12.46 -2.42
N GLN A 55 0.86 -11.65 -3.48
CA GLN A 55 2.07 -11.01 -4.01
C GLN A 55 2.23 -9.55 -3.54
N ARG A 56 1.48 -9.12 -2.51
CA ARG A 56 1.58 -7.75 -1.98
C ARG A 56 3.02 -7.39 -1.62
N PRO A 57 3.49 -6.18 -1.98
CA PRO A 57 4.81 -5.72 -1.55
C PRO A 57 4.83 -5.55 -0.04
N LEU A 58 6.03 -5.58 0.55
CA LEU A 58 6.23 -5.47 2.00
C LEU A 58 5.49 -4.25 2.59
N VAL A 59 5.62 -3.10 1.94
CA VAL A 59 4.94 -1.86 2.35
C VAL A 59 3.41 -1.99 2.45
N CYS A 60 2.77 -2.84 1.63
CA CYS A 60 1.34 -3.10 1.72
C CYS A 60 0.98 -4.19 2.74
N ARG A 61 1.93 -5.09 3.07
CA ARG A 61 1.74 -6.11 4.10
C ARG A 61 1.90 -5.54 5.51
N GLU A 62 2.78 -4.55 5.67
CA GLU A 62 3.08 -3.91 6.96
C GLU A 62 2.18 -2.71 7.27
N PHE A 63 1.37 -2.25 6.31
CA PHE A 63 0.47 -1.12 6.52
C PHE A 63 -0.80 -1.53 7.29
N ASN A 64 -0.73 -1.42 8.62
CA ASN A 64 -1.81 -1.79 9.53
C ASN A 64 -2.67 -0.59 9.96
N GLU A 65 -3.86 -0.86 10.49
CA GLU A 65 -4.74 0.18 11.05
C GLU A 65 -4.26 0.70 12.41
N TYR A 66 -3.59 -0.17 13.18
CA TYR A 66 -3.01 0.13 14.48
C TYR A 66 -1.54 -0.25 14.47
N GLU A 67 -0.75 0.47 15.25
CA GLU A 67 0.63 0.15 15.54
C GLU A 67 0.71 -1.11 16.45
N PRO A 68 1.87 -1.78 16.52
CA PRO A 68 2.04 -2.97 17.36
C PRO A 68 1.76 -2.75 18.86
N ASP A 69 1.88 -1.52 19.35
CA ASP A 69 1.57 -1.13 20.73
C ASP A 69 0.07 -0.86 20.97
N GLY A 70 -0.77 -1.02 19.95
CA GLY A 70 -2.20 -0.77 19.99
C GLY A 70 -2.61 0.69 19.78
N SER A 71 -1.65 1.60 19.56
CA SER A 71 -1.96 2.99 19.22
C SER A 71 -2.48 3.09 17.77
N PRO A 72 -3.35 4.06 17.43
CA PRO A 72 -3.83 4.24 16.07
C PRO A 72 -2.70 4.56 15.09
N ASN A 73 -2.67 3.90 13.93
CA ASN A 73 -1.77 4.32 12.85
C ASN A 73 -2.24 5.67 12.30
N ALA A 74 -1.52 6.74 12.65
CA ALA A 74 -1.88 8.11 12.29
C ALA A 74 -2.00 8.31 10.77
N THR A 75 -1.18 7.59 9.98
CA THR A 75 -1.23 7.66 8.52
C THR A 75 -2.49 7.00 7.98
N CYS A 76 -2.83 5.80 8.46
CA CYS A 76 -4.06 5.11 8.08
C CYS A 76 -5.30 5.94 8.42
N PHE A 77 -5.37 6.48 9.63
CA PHE A 77 -6.50 7.30 10.11
C PHE A 77 -6.64 8.58 9.29
N ARG A 78 -5.54 9.30 9.03
CA ARG A 78 -5.53 10.48 8.16
C ARG A 78 -6.03 10.17 6.75
N LEU A 79 -5.59 9.06 6.15
CA LEU A 79 -6.02 8.64 4.81
C LEU A 79 -7.50 8.25 4.75
N ARG A 80 -8.06 7.76 5.86
CA ARG A 80 -9.49 7.44 6.00
C ARG A 80 -10.35 8.63 6.45
N GLY A 81 -9.75 9.77 6.78
CA GLY A 81 -10.46 10.92 7.34
C GLY A 81 -11.04 10.66 8.74
N ILE A 82 -10.48 9.70 9.48
CA ILE A 82 -10.91 9.34 10.82
C ILE A 82 -10.08 10.15 11.82
N VAL A 83 -10.75 10.80 12.78
CA VAL A 83 -10.09 11.38 13.95
C VAL A 83 -9.83 10.24 14.94
N PRO A 84 -8.57 9.97 15.34
CA PRO A 84 -8.30 8.90 16.30
C PRO A 84 -9.02 9.20 17.62
N PRO A 85 -9.47 8.16 18.36
CA PRO A 85 -10.04 8.37 19.68
C PRO A 85 -9.03 9.16 20.51
N SER A 86 -9.42 10.32 21.05
CA SER A 86 -8.58 11.03 22.01
C SER A 86 -8.33 10.07 23.17
N ASP A 87 -7.06 9.83 23.46
CA ASP A 87 -6.54 8.94 24.50
C ASP A 87 -7.50 8.91 25.71
N ARG A 88 -8.26 7.81 25.87
CA ARG A 88 -9.16 7.63 27.02
C ARG A 88 -8.30 7.21 28.20
N ARG A 89 -7.54 8.16 28.75
CA ARG A 89 -6.88 8.02 30.04
C ARG A 89 -7.80 8.48 31.17
#